data_AF-A0A3N5TKH2-F1
#
_entry.id   AF-A0A3N5TKH2-F1
#
_cell.length_a   1.000
_cell.length_b   1.000
_cell.length_c   1.000
_cell.angle_alpha   90.00
_cell.angle_beta   90.00
_cell.angle_gamma   90.00
#
_symmetry.space_group_name_H-M   'P 1'
#
loop_
_entity.id
_entity.type
_entity.pdbx_description
1 polymer ?
#
loop_
_entity_poly.entity_id
_entity_poly.type
_entity_poly.pdbx_seq_one_letter_code
_entity_poly.pdbx_strand_id
1 'polypeptide(L)'
;MIAIIIILLFFVAFLFFGLIPGLGAFLIKGQWFKFRQKLISASKKEMADFSLVSKSDKMSVVGEYRFFGTLESIQNDNRLWITDGSMTVGIDVQGISVYLLRSLPVDLNSSSIEQAENMLPDDEPDCLPWKKIYSLSSGIQVFVFGKLFNDGGKLVFREDNKEDLLVVIYDGKKETLLKRSIWSGRQKNEYFNQFTPISLVFGTLILLVISYFLLQNTALRLYAAVSVTLATFPVVFLIPPGVFLYFLYIHFWKRSRSLRSERDLLKLPLRYFGPDEDFSRPYASVRLHNNEEYCMIKWKPGDKMTLLHINQDMKIRSHSLARLPAEEGVNYVFGIRDKDIIKKSSDPMVEFLCIAGNPVELANMCSHKSGRMGITAALCFFSGLLINFSLVYIFLRLFLIQ
;
A
#
# COMPACT_ATOMS: atom_id res chain seq x y z
N MET A 1 -24.36 16.94 -37.75
CA MET A 1 -25.26 16.37 -36.73
C MET A 1 -24.83 14.97 -36.29
N ILE A 2 -24.69 14.01 -37.20
CA ILE A 2 -24.26 12.62 -36.90
C ILE A 2 -22.96 12.56 -36.07
N ALA A 3 -21.90 13.24 -36.51
CA ALA A 3 -20.62 13.23 -35.79
C ALA A 3 -20.75 13.74 -34.34
N ILE A 4 -21.61 14.74 -34.11
CA ILE A 4 -21.87 15.30 -32.78
C ILE A 4 -22.54 14.25 -31.88
N ILE A 5 -23.49 13.46 -32.40
CA ILE A 5 -24.13 12.38 -31.64
C ILE A 5 -23.10 11.34 -31.22
N ILE A 6 -22.24 10.89 -32.14
CA ILE A 6 -21.18 9.91 -31.83
C ILE A 6 -20.24 10.47 -30.76
N ILE A 7 -19.75 11.69 -30.94
CA ILE A 7 -18.86 12.35 -29.97
C ILE A 7 -19.53 12.44 -28.60
N LEU A 8 -20.83 12.80 -28.54
CA LEU A 8 -21.59 12.86 -27.30
C LEU A 8 -21.68 11.49 -26.60
N LEU A 9 -21.99 10.42 -27.34
CA LEU A 9 -22.07 9.07 -26.80
C LEU A 9 -20.74 8.62 -26.19
N PHE A 10 -19.64 8.81 -26.92
CA PHE A 10 -18.31 8.48 -26.43
C PHE A 10 -17.87 9.40 -25.28
N PHE A 11 -18.27 10.67 -25.29
CA PHE A 11 -17.99 11.59 -24.19
C PHE A 11 -18.69 11.15 -22.90
N VAL A 12 -19.98 10.81 -22.95
CA VAL A 12 -20.72 10.29 -21.79
C VAL A 12 -20.08 9.00 -21.28
N ALA A 13 -19.79 8.04 -22.17
CA ALA A 13 -19.14 6.79 -21.79
C ALA A 13 -17.74 7.03 -21.17
N PHE A 14 -16.92 7.90 -21.78
CA PHE A 14 -15.61 8.24 -21.25
C PHE A 14 -15.72 8.93 -19.88
N LEU A 15 -16.63 9.87 -19.71
CA LEU A 15 -16.82 10.61 -18.46
C LEU A 15 -17.17 9.67 -17.31
N PHE A 16 -18.20 8.82 -17.50
CA PHE A 16 -18.74 7.97 -16.44
C PHE A 16 -17.99 6.66 -16.24
N PHE A 17 -17.45 6.05 -17.29
CA PHE A 17 -16.77 4.75 -17.18
C PHE A 17 -15.24 4.88 -17.13
N GLY A 18 -14.68 6.02 -17.55
CA GLY A 18 -13.25 6.29 -17.55
C GLY A 18 -12.82 7.37 -16.56
N LEU A 19 -13.27 8.61 -16.77
CA LEU A 19 -12.75 9.79 -16.08
C LEU A 19 -13.08 9.79 -14.59
N ILE A 20 -14.34 9.63 -14.20
CA ILE A 20 -14.75 9.66 -12.79
C ILE A 20 -14.10 8.50 -11.99
N PRO A 21 -14.19 7.22 -12.42
CA PRO A 21 -13.48 6.13 -11.76
C PRO A 21 -11.96 6.33 -11.75
N GLY A 22 -11.40 6.85 -12.85
CA GLY A 22 -9.98 7.15 -12.99
C GLY A 22 -9.48 8.19 -11.99
N LEU A 23 -10.20 9.32 -11.83
CA LEU A 23 -9.91 10.32 -10.82
C LEU A 23 -9.97 9.72 -9.41
N GLY A 24 -11.00 8.93 -9.12
CA GLY A 24 -11.09 8.19 -7.86
C GLY A 24 -9.89 7.27 -7.60
N ALA A 25 -9.41 6.57 -8.64
CA ALA A 25 -8.23 5.72 -8.57
C ALA A 25 -6.96 6.52 -8.23
N PHE A 26 -6.76 7.68 -8.86
CA PHE A 26 -5.63 8.56 -8.56
C PHE A 26 -5.69 9.13 -7.14
N LEU A 27 -6.87 9.49 -6.65
CA LEU A 27 -7.05 10.00 -5.29
C LEU A 27 -6.67 8.94 -4.24
N ILE A 28 -7.20 7.72 -4.36
CA ILE A 28 -6.90 6.65 -3.39
C ILE A 28 -5.43 6.23 -3.50
N LYS A 29 -4.88 6.15 -4.71
CA LYS A 29 -3.46 5.89 -4.92
C LYS A 29 -2.58 6.95 -4.26
N GLY A 30 -2.95 8.23 -4.38
CA GLY A 30 -2.28 9.34 -3.74
C GLY A 30 -2.31 9.25 -2.22
N GLN A 31 -3.48 8.92 -1.64
CA GLN A 31 -3.65 8.72 -0.21
C GLN A 31 -2.73 7.60 0.32
N TRP A 32 -2.73 6.42 -0.32
CA TRP A 32 -1.86 5.31 0.09
C TRP A 32 -0.38 5.58 -0.12
N PHE A 33 -0.04 6.35 -1.16
CA PHE A 33 1.33 6.80 -1.37
C PHE A 33 1.80 7.72 -0.23
N LYS A 34 0.98 8.71 0.16
CA LYS A 34 1.27 9.59 1.30
C LYS A 34 1.38 8.80 2.60
N PHE A 35 0.46 7.87 2.87
CA PHE A 35 0.52 6.99 4.05
C PHE A 35 1.85 6.23 4.12
N ARG A 36 2.23 5.53 3.04
CA ARG A 36 3.49 4.75 3.02
C ARG A 36 4.72 5.64 3.17
N GLN A 37 4.75 6.80 2.50
CA GLN A 37 5.86 7.74 2.64
C GLN A 37 5.97 8.25 4.07
N LYS A 38 4.86 8.68 4.69
CA LYS A 38 4.86 9.13 6.08
C LYS A 38 5.30 8.04 7.04
N LEU A 39 4.85 6.80 6.85
CA LEU A 39 5.25 5.69 7.70
C LEU A 39 6.75 5.35 7.55
N ILE A 40 7.28 5.39 6.32
CA ILE A 40 8.72 5.21 6.07
C ILE A 40 9.52 6.35 6.70
N SER A 41 9.07 7.59 6.56
CA SER A 41 9.71 8.74 7.22
C SER A 41 9.66 8.62 8.74
N ALA A 42 8.53 8.20 9.31
CA ALA A 42 8.35 7.95 10.73
C ALA A 42 9.34 6.90 11.26
N SER A 43 9.62 5.85 10.48
CA SER A 43 10.57 4.80 10.84
C SER A 43 12.01 5.27 11.03
N LYS A 44 12.33 6.46 10.54
CA LYS A 44 13.65 7.07 10.67
C LYS A 44 13.74 8.01 11.87
N LYS A 45 12.62 8.36 12.51
CA LYS A 45 12.57 9.38 13.56
C LYS A 45 12.77 8.76 14.95
N GLU A 46 13.12 9.60 15.92
CA GLU A 46 13.33 9.17 17.30
C GLU A 46 12.01 8.72 17.95
N MET A 47 12.09 7.74 18.84
CA MET A 47 10.95 7.33 19.67
C MET A 47 10.80 8.33 20.81
N ALA A 48 9.56 8.76 21.09
CA ALA A 48 9.31 9.60 22.26
C ALA A 48 9.72 8.85 23.53
N ASP A 49 10.41 9.54 24.44
CA ASP A 49 10.91 9.02 25.71
C ASP A 49 10.60 9.99 26.86
N PHE A 50 10.57 9.50 28.10
CA PHE A 50 10.29 10.29 29.30
C PHE A 50 11.27 11.45 29.49
N SER A 51 12.52 11.31 29.04
CA SER A 51 13.52 12.38 29.07
C SER A 51 13.10 13.65 28.30
N LEU A 52 12.12 13.55 27.41
CA LEU A 52 11.54 14.69 26.69
C LEU A 52 10.67 15.58 27.59
N VAL A 53 10.03 15.02 28.62
CA VAL A 53 9.15 15.77 29.54
C VAL A 53 9.94 16.85 30.28
N SER A 54 11.19 16.53 30.67
CA SER A 54 12.06 17.47 31.41
C SER A 54 12.72 18.55 30.56
N LYS A 55 12.75 18.38 29.22
CA LYS A 55 13.50 19.27 28.31
C LYS A 55 12.68 20.43 27.75
N SER A 56 11.36 20.42 27.90
CA SER A 56 10.48 21.41 27.27
C SER A 56 9.88 22.37 28.30
N ASP A 57 9.99 23.67 28.03
CA ASP A 57 9.22 24.70 28.73
C ASP A 57 7.71 24.55 28.46
N LYS A 58 6.90 25.10 29.38
CA LYS A 58 5.43 25.04 29.34
C LYS A 58 4.88 25.55 27.99
N MET A 59 4.06 24.73 27.33
CA MET A 59 3.37 25.02 26.04
C MET A 59 4.29 25.24 24.83
N SER A 60 5.36 24.45 24.70
CA SER A 60 6.23 24.47 23.52
C SER A 60 6.11 23.21 22.65
N VAL A 61 6.43 23.36 21.37
CA VAL A 61 6.67 22.24 20.45
C VAL A 61 7.96 21.56 20.87
N VAL A 62 7.91 20.27 21.19
CA VAL A 62 9.09 19.49 21.57
C VAL A 62 9.87 19.07 20.31
N GLY A 63 9.15 18.59 19.29
CA GLY A 63 9.72 18.11 18.04
C GLY A 63 8.84 17.08 17.35
N GLU A 64 9.38 16.39 16.35
CA GLU A 64 8.73 15.27 15.67
C GLU A 64 9.21 13.94 16.24
N TYR A 65 8.27 13.14 16.74
CA TYR A 65 8.56 11.86 17.36
C TYR A 65 7.59 10.80 16.86
N ARG A 66 7.96 9.54 17.06
CA ARG A 66 7.03 8.41 16.97
C ARG A 66 6.84 7.76 18.32
N PHE A 67 5.72 7.08 18.52
CA PHE A 67 5.44 6.38 19.76
C PHE A 67 4.62 5.10 19.50
N PHE A 68 4.91 4.06 20.27
CA PHE A 68 4.21 2.78 20.21
C PHE A 68 3.58 2.48 21.56
N GLY A 69 2.27 2.64 21.66
CA GLY A 69 1.53 2.43 22.90
C GLY A 69 0.38 1.45 22.73
N THR A 70 -0.28 1.19 23.86
CA THR A 70 -1.59 0.57 23.93
C THR A 70 -2.61 1.62 24.37
N LEU A 71 -3.82 1.55 23.84
CA LEU A 71 -4.90 2.46 24.22
C LEU A 71 -5.28 2.23 25.68
N GLU A 72 -5.15 3.28 26.48
CA GLU A 72 -5.47 3.28 27.91
C GLU A 72 -6.85 3.88 28.15
N SER A 73 -7.10 5.08 27.61
CA SER A 73 -8.39 5.78 27.78
C SER A 73 -8.70 6.75 26.66
N ILE A 74 -9.98 7.12 26.54
CA ILE A 74 -10.48 8.13 25.61
C ILE A 74 -11.04 9.28 26.45
N GLN A 75 -10.62 10.52 26.17
CA GLN A 75 -11.06 11.72 26.89
C GLN A 75 -11.75 12.70 25.92
N ASN A 76 -12.93 13.20 26.30
CA ASN A 76 -13.68 14.25 25.59
C ASN A 76 -13.89 13.96 24.09
N ASP A 77 -14.08 12.69 23.73
CA ASP A 77 -14.27 12.16 22.38
C ASP A 77 -13.14 12.39 21.37
N ASN A 78 -12.18 13.29 21.63
CA ASN A 78 -11.15 13.70 20.65
C ASN A 78 -9.72 13.51 21.15
N ARG A 79 -9.50 12.95 22.34
CA ARG A 79 -8.17 12.67 22.86
C ARG A 79 -8.01 11.21 23.22
N LEU A 80 -6.99 10.57 22.67
CA LEU A 80 -6.59 9.21 23.03
C LEU A 80 -5.36 9.25 23.93
N TRP A 81 -5.43 8.59 25.07
CA TRP A 81 -4.28 8.36 25.92
C TRP A 81 -3.73 6.97 25.61
N ILE A 82 -2.47 6.92 25.22
CA ILE A 82 -1.78 5.68 24.91
C ILE A 82 -0.55 5.54 25.80
N THR A 83 -0.31 4.32 26.28
CA THR A 83 0.78 4.01 27.20
C THR A 83 1.65 2.88 26.68
N ASP A 84 2.96 2.99 26.85
CA ASP A 84 3.89 1.89 26.61
C ASP A 84 4.28 1.15 27.91
N GLY A 85 3.64 1.50 29.03
CA GLY A 85 3.92 1.00 30.38
C GLY A 85 4.91 1.87 31.15
N SER A 86 5.70 2.69 30.47
CA SER A 86 6.68 3.60 31.07
C SER A 86 6.24 5.07 31.02
N MET A 87 5.57 5.46 29.96
CA MET A 87 5.03 6.81 29.76
C MET A 87 3.65 6.74 29.12
N THR A 88 2.82 7.73 29.42
CA THR A 88 1.53 7.93 28.79
C THR A 88 1.56 9.21 27.95
N VAL A 89 1.15 9.11 26.69
CA VAL A 89 1.12 10.21 25.74
C VAL A 89 -0.30 10.39 25.21
N GLY A 90 -0.74 11.64 25.12
CA GLY A 90 -2.01 12.00 24.51
C GLY A 90 -1.90 12.11 22.98
N ILE A 91 -2.98 11.83 22.28
CA ILE A 91 -3.13 12.04 20.84
C ILE A 91 -4.39 12.85 20.65
N ASP A 92 -4.27 14.07 20.14
CA ASP A 92 -5.40 14.82 19.64
C ASP A 92 -5.79 14.27 18.27
N VAL A 93 -6.97 13.66 18.18
CA VAL A 93 -7.48 13.00 16.97
C VAL A 93 -8.57 13.83 16.29
N GLN A 94 -8.79 15.07 16.71
CA GLN A 94 -9.79 15.95 16.13
C GLN A 94 -9.48 16.24 14.65
N GLY A 95 -10.38 15.83 13.75
CA GLY A 95 -10.24 16.08 12.31
C GLY A 95 -9.31 15.11 11.58
N ILE A 96 -8.71 14.15 12.29
CA ILE A 96 -7.67 13.28 11.74
C ILE A 96 -8.29 11.97 11.22
N SER A 97 -7.67 11.43 10.18
CA SER A 97 -8.00 10.08 9.68
C SER A 97 -7.07 9.05 10.30
N VAL A 98 -7.65 8.00 10.88
CA VAL A 98 -6.94 6.89 11.48
C VAL A 98 -6.85 5.74 10.48
N TYR A 99 -5.67 5.11 10.43
CA TYR A 99 -5.43 3.94 9.60
C TYR A 99 -5.59 2.67 10.44
N LEU A 100 -6.40 1.72 9.98
CA LEU A 100 -6.59 0.43 10.63
C LEU A 100 -5.83 -0.65 9.86
N LEU A 101 -4.88 -1.30 10.52
CA LEU A 101 -4.14 -2.43 9.98
C LEU A 101 -4.62 -3.73 10.63
N ARG A 102 -5.35 -4.53 9.85
CA ARG A 102 -5.82 -5.86 10.25
C ARG A 102 -4.67 -6.86 10.34
N SER A 103 -4.77 -7.79 11.28
CA SER A 103 -3.80 -8.86 11.47
C SER A 103 -3.58 -9.64 10.17
N LEU A 104 -2.32 -9.86 9.78
CA LEU A 104 -2.02 -10.90 8.81
C LEU A 104 -2.03 -12.27 9.52
N PRO A 105 -2.59 -13.33 8.89
CA PRO A 105 -2.40 -14.69 9.39
C PRO A 105 -0.89 -14.98 9.54
N VAL A 106 -0.56 -15.66 10.64
CA VAL A 106 0.69 -15.52 11.40
C VAL A 106 1.97 -16.07 10.73
N ASP A 107 1.92 -16.71 9.57
CA ASP A 107 3.10 -17.34 8.95
C ASP A 107 3.77 -16.50 7.84
N LEU A 108 4.22 -15.30 8.17
CA LEU A 108 5.16 -14.55 7.32
C LEU A 108 6.62 -15.06 7.42
N ASN A 109 6.85 -16.14 8.18
CA ASN A 109 8.15 -16.73 8.47
C ASN A 109 8.42 -18.02 7.68
N SER A 110 7.42 -18.60 7.01
CA SER A 110 7.59 -19.79 6.19
C SER A 110 8.21 -19.41 4.84
N SER A 111 9.33 -20.05 4.54
CA SER A 111 10.22 -19.81 3.40
C SER A 111 9.66 -20.22 2.03
N SER A 112 8.37 -20.58 1.94
CA SER A 112 7.76 -21.05 0.70
C SER A 112 7.27 -19.87 -0.16
N ILE A 113 7.93 -19.70 -1.30
CA ILE A 113 7.62 -18.68 -2.34
C ILE A 113 6.16 -18.76 -2.80
N GLU A 114 5.56 -19.96 -2.78
CA GLU A 114 4.15 -20.20 -3.11
C GLU A 114 3.17 -19.71 -2.03
N GLN A 115 3.62 -19.60 -0.77
CA GLN A 115 2.82 -19.01 0.29
C GLN A 115 2.79 -17.49 0.19
N ALA A 116 3.89 -16.82 -0.18
CA ALA A 116 3.90 -15.37 -0.36
C ALA A 116 2.91 -14.85 -1.43
N GLU A 117 2.70 -15.61 -2.52
CA GLU A 117 1.70 -15.27 -3.56
C GLU A 117 0.25 -15.52 -3.08
N ASN A 118 0.03 -16.50 -2.19
CA ASN A 118 -1.25 -16.81 -1.56
C ASN A 118 -1.53 -16.02 -0.26
N MET A 119 -0.51 -15.37 0.31
CA MET A 119 -0.53 -14.62 1.58
C MET A 119 -0.57 -13.10 1.39
N LEU A 120 -0.87 -12.60 0.17
CA LEU A 120 -1.38 -11.24 0.08
C LEU A 120 -2.68 -11.21 0.88
N PRO A 121 -2.75 -10.51 2.04
CA PRO A 121 -4.02 -10.33 2.69
C PRO A 121 -4.91 -9.65 1.66
N ASP A 122 -6.06 -10.25 1.39
CA ASP A 122 -7.07 -9.64 0.51
C ASP A 122 -7.63 -8.35 1.15
N ASP A 123 -7.30 -8.12 2.43
CA ASP A 123 -7.68 -6.99 3.24
C ASP A 123 -6.72 -5.80 3.06
N GLU A 124 -7.30 -4.71 2.58
CA GLU A 124 -6.68 -3.39 2.55
C GLU A 124 -6.76 -2.74 3.95
N PRO A 125 -5.83 -1.84 4.31
CA PRO A 125 -6.01 -1.01 5.47
C PRO A 125 -7.22 -0.11 5.26
N ASP A 126 -7.99 0.07 6.32
CA ASP A 126 -9.10 1.02 6.30
C ASP A 126 -8.56 2.39 6.71
N CYS A 127 -8.91 3.45 5.96
CA CYS A 127 -8.65 4.83 6.37
C CYS A 127 -9.98 5.49 6.71
N LEU A 128 -10.19 5.73 8.01
CA LEU A 128 -11.47 6.23 8.51
C LEU A 128 -11.25 7.55 9.24
N PRO A 129 -12.11 8.57 9.02
CA PRO A 129 -12.12 9.73 9.88
C PRO A 129 -12.43 9.29 11.32
N TRP A 130 -11.75 9.89 12.30
CA TRP A 130 -11.91 9.54 13.72
C TRP A 130 -13.38 9.46 14.16
N LYS A 131 -14.23 10.39 13.70
CA LYS A 131 -15.67 10.45 13.98
C LYS A 131 -16.47 9.19 13.59
N LYS A 132 -15.93 8.31 12.75
CA LYS A 132 -16.57 7.04 12.36
C LYS A 132 -16.16 5.86 13.25
N ILE A 133 -15.21 6.04 14.16
CA ILE A 133 -14.77 5.03 15.11
C ILE A 133 -15.57 5.20 16.41
N TYR A 134 -16.63 4.40 16.57
CA TYR A 134 -17.56 4.53 17.71
C TYR A 134 -17.05 3.89 18.99
N SER A 135 -16.23 2.84 18.88
CA SER A 135 -15.71 2.14 20.04
C SER A 135 -14.33 1.56 19.75
N LEU A 136 -13.45 1.63 20.73
CA LEU A 136 -12.17 0.96 20.76
C LEU A 136 -12.06 0.24 22.10
N SER A 137 -11.66 -1.02 22.08
CA SER A 137 -11.34 -1.72 23.33
C SER A 137 -10.03 -1.21 23.91
N SER A 138 -9.96 -1.14 25.24
CA SER A 138 -8.70 -0.93 25.95
C SER A 138 -7.67 -2.00 25.54
N GLY A 139 -6.40 -1.63 25.48
CA GLY A 139 -5.30 -2.54 25.12
C GLY A 139 -5.04 -2.68 23.62
N ILE A 140 -5.82 -2.02 22.75
CA ILE A 140 -5.52 -1.96 21.31
C ILE A 140 -4.18 -1.28 21.09
N GLN A 141 -3.37 -1.82 20.17
CA GLN A 141 -2.07 -1.23 19.88
C GLN A 141 -2.20 -0.04 18.92
N VAL A 142 -1.52 1.04 19.26
CA VAL A 142 -1.54 2.30 18.53
C VAL A 142 -0.11 2.73 18.24
N PHE A 143 0.15 3.02 16.98
CA PHE A 143 1.34 3.70 16.53
C PHE A 143 0.97 5.12 16.13
N VAL A 144 1.72 6.09 16.64
CA VAL A 144 1.54 7.50 16.29
C VAL A 144 2.86 8.11 15.86
N PHE A 145 2.79 9.01 14.88
CA PHE A 145 3.92 9.80 14.42
C PHE A 145 3.47 11.22 14.04
N GLY A 146 4.19 12.21 14.54
CA GLY A 146 4.00 13.62 14.20
C GLY A 146 4.61 14.54 15.25
N LYS A 147 4.11 15.77 15.33
CA LYS A 147 4.61 16.77 16.28
C LYS A 147 4.10 16.50 17.69
N LEU A 148 5.01 16.53 18.64
CA LEU A 148 4.77 16.35 20.06
C LEU A 148 4.81 17.71 20.76
N PHE A 149 3.79 17.99 21.56
CA PHE A 149 3.63 19.22 22.33
C PHE A 149 3.64 18.91 23.82
N ASN A 150 4.21 19.79 24.63
CA ASN A 150 4.03 19.73 26.08
C ASN A 150 2.87 20.65 26.51
N ASP A 151 1.74 20.05 26.86
CA ASP A 151 0.54 20.72 27.34
C ASP A 151 0.40 20.56 28.85
N GLY A 152 0.91 21.54 29.60
CA GLY A 152 0.78 21.57 31.06
C GLY A 152 1.43 20.36 31.76
N GLY A 153 2.58 19.90 31.25
CA GLY A 153 3.31 18.74 31.77
C GLY A 153 2.90 17.41 31.14
N LYS A 154 1.94 17.41 30.21
CA LYS A 154 1.50 16.23 29.47
C LYS A 154 1.98 16.29 28.03
N LEU A 155 2.58 15.21 27.55
CA LEU A 155 2.97 15.09 26.15
C LEU A 155 1.74 14.76 25.31
N VAL A 156 1.49 15.55 24.26
CA VAL A 156 0.34 15.39 23.37
C VAL A 156 0.77 15.51 21.92
N PHE A 157 0.53 14.49 21.12
CA PHE A 157 0.62 14.55 19.66
C PHE A 157 -0.55 15.35 19.11
N ARG A 158 -0.27 16.33 18.24
CA ARG A 158 -1.30 17.13 17.57
C ARG A 158 -0.96 17.35 16.12
N GLU A 159 -2.00 17.52 15.31
CA GLU A 159 -1.86 18.04 13.96
C GLU A 159 -1.43 19.51 14.01
N ASP A 160 -0.47 19.87 13.15
CA ASP A 160 -0.07 21.25 12.92
C ASP A 160 -0.35 21.58 11.44
N ASN A 161 -0.63 22.85 11.11
CA ASN A 161 -1.04 23.30 9.77
C ASN A 161 -0.07 22.93 8.64
N LYS A 162 1.14 22.48 8.97
CA LYS A 162 2.18 22.07 8.03
C LYS A 162 2.33 20.55 7.86
N GLU A 163 1.92 19.75 8.85
CA GLU A 163 2.21 18.31 8.89
C GLU A 163 1.07 17.50 9.53
N ASP A 164 0.39 16.70 8.71
CA ASP A 164 -0.69 15.84 9.23
C ASP A 164 -0.14 14.70 10.09
N LEU A 165 -0.76 14.52 11.26
CA LEU A 165 -0.50 13.46 12.22
C LEU A 165 -0.81 12.07 11.62
N LEU A 166 0.09 11.12 11.79
CA LEU A 166 -0.13 9.73 11.40
C LEU A 166 -0.54 8.91 12.63
N VAL A 167 -1.77 8.40 12.62
CA VAL A 167 -2.27 7.46 13.65
C VAL A 167 -2.62 6.14 13.00
N VAL A 168 -2.02 5.07 13.49
CA VAL A 168 -2.20 3.72 12.98
C VAL A 168 -2.59 2.80 14.12
N ILE A 169 -3.81 2.26 14.05
CA ILE A 169 -4.27 1.19 14.92
C ILE A 169 -3.90 -0.13 14.26
N TYR A 170 -3.27 -1.02 15.01
CA TYR A 170 -2.82 -2.29 14.48
C TYR A 170 -2.96 -3.40 15.50
N ASP A 171 -2.89 -4.63 15.01
CA ASP A 171 -2.83 -5.86 15.82
C ASP A 171 -1.43 -6.50 15.71
N GLY A 172 -1.02 -7.38 16.61
CA GLY A 172 0.19 -8.19 16.50
C GLY A 172 1.48 -7.57 17.07
N LYS A 173 2.62 -7.82 16.41
CA LYS A 173 3.95 -7.41 16.92
C LYS A 173 4.39 -6.08 16.34
N LYS A 174 4.97 -5.18 17.16
CA LYS A 174 5.47 -3.84 16.76
C LYS A 174 6.39 -3.92 15.54
N GLU A 175 7.22 -4.96 15.47
CA GLU A 175 8.20 -5.16 14.39
C GLU A 175 7.59 -5.53 13.05
N THR A 176 6.33 -5.97 13.04
CA THR A 176 5.63 -6.31 11.80
C THR A 176 4.93 -5.12 11.18
N LEU A 177 4.73 -4.01 11.92
CA LEU A 177 3.92 -2.88 11.49
C LEU A 177 4.32 -2.35 10.11
N LEU A 178 5.62 -2.12 9.90
CA LEU A 178 6.14 -1.53 8.67
C LEU A 178 6.01 -2.49 7.49
N LYS A 179 6.41 -3.76 7.67
CA LYS A 179 6.26 -4.82 6.66
C LYS A 179 4.80 -4.99 6.25
N ARG A 180 3.90 -5.04 7.22
CA ARG A 180 2.47 -5.19 6.98
C ARG A 180 1.90 -4.01 6.23
N SER A 181 2.25 -2.79 6.61
CA SER A 181 1.79 -1.58 5.94
C SER A 181 2.25 -1.48 4.49
N ILE A 182 3.44 -2.01 4.16
CA ILE A 182 3.91 -2.08 2.78
C ILE A 182 3.14 -3.13 1.97
N TRP A 183 2.86 -4.29 2.58
CA TRP A 183 2.07 -5.35 1.95
C TRP A 183 0.61 -4.97 1.74
N SER A 184 -0.07 -4.53 2.80
CA SER A 184 -1.50 -4.22 2.79
C SER A 184 -1.80 -2.84 2.20
N GLY A 185 -0.88 -1.88 2.31
CA GLY A 185 -1.06 -0.49 1.86
C GLY A 185 -1.13 -0.30 0.34
N ARG A 186 -1.59 -1.32 -0.41
CA ARG A 186 -1.89 -1.28 -1.84
C ARG A 186 -3.32 -1.76 -2.05
N GLN A 187 -4.14 -0.92 -2.65
CA GLN A 187 -5.51 -1.27 -3.03
C GLN A 187 -5.55 -2.48 -3.98
N LYS A 188 -6.54 -3.36 -3.79
CA LYS A 188 -6.88 -4.52 -4.62
C LYS A 188 -7.24 -4.08 -6.01
N ASN A 189 -8.12 -3.09 -6.10
CA ASN A 189 -8.53 -2.48 -7.35
C ASN A 189 -8.66 -0.97 -7.20
N GLU A 190 -7.71 -0.21 -7.73
CA GLU A 190 -7.72 1.27 -7.71
C GLU A 190 -8.96 1.83 -8.44
N TYR A 191 -9.46 1.12 -9.45
CA TYR A 191 -10.61 1.54 -10.26
C TYR A 191 -11.97 1.24 -9.65
N PHE A 192 -12.03 0.40 -8.62
CA PHE A 192 -13.26 0.12 -7.89
C PHE A 192 -13.23 0.89 -6.57
N ASN A 193 -13.60 2.16 -6.65
CA ASN A 193 -13.62 3.10 -5.54
C ASN A 193 -15.06 3.55 -5.24
N GLN A 194 -15.23 4.37 -4.19
CA GLN A 194 -16.55 4.87 -3.76
C GLN A 194 -17.34 5.59 -4.87
N PHE A 195 -16.68 6.16 -5.87
CA PHE A 195 -17.33 6.85 -6.98
C PHE A 195 -17.75 5.89 -8.11
N THR A 196 -17.09 4.74 -8.23
CA THR A 196 -17.29 3.81 -9.35
C THR A 196 -18.74 3.31 -9.44
N PRO A 197 -19.38 2.77 -8.38
CA PRO A 197 -20.75 2.26 -8.49
C PRO A 197 -21.75 3.33 -8.92
N ILE A 198 -21.67 4.52 -8.32
CA ILE A 198 -22.54 5.65 -8.64
C ILE A 198 -22.33 6.06 -10.09
N SER A 199 -21.08 6.20 -10.52
CA SER A 199 -20.72 6.58 -11.88
C SER A 199 -21.20 5.58 -12.92
N LEU A 200 -21.07 4.27 -12.65
CA LEU A 200 -21.57 3.21 -13.53
C LEU A 200 -23.09 3.29 -13.70
N VAL A 201 -23.85 3.44 -12.61
CA VAL A 201 -25.32 3.52 -12.64
C VAL A 201 -25.80 4.73 -13.44
N PHE A 202 -25.26 5.92 -13.16
CA PHE A 202 -25.66 7.13 -13.87
C PHE A 202 -25.24 7.10 -15.34
N GLY A 203 -24.03 6.63 -15.65
CA GLY A 203 -23.57 6.50 -17.03
C GLY A 203 -24.44 5.56 -17.86
N THR A 204 -24.78 4.39 -17.31
CA THR A 204 -25.69 3.44 -17.97
C THR A 204 -27.08 4.04 -18.16
N LEU A 205 -27.66 4.69 -17.14
CA LEU A 205 -28.98 5.31 -17.23
C LEU A 205 -29.04 6.41 -18.29
N ILE A 206 -28.05 7.31 -18.32
CA ILE A 206 -27.99 8.41 -19.30
C ILE A 206 -27.89 7.85 -20.72
N LEU A 207 -27.04 6.85 -20.96
CA LEU A 207 -26.91 6.23 -22.28
C LEU A 207 -28.22 5.52 -22.70
N LEU A 208 -28.91 4.83 -21.79
CA LEU A 208 -30.20 4.21 -22.10
C LEU A 208 -31.27 5.25 -22.45
N VAL A 209 -31.33 6.37 -21.73
CA VAL A 209 -32.25 7.49 -22.04
C VAL A 209 -31.94 8.08 -23.42
N ILE A 210 -30.66 8.32 -23.74
CA ILE A 210 -30.25 8.79 -25.06
C ILE A 210 -30.67 7.78 -26.15
N SER A 211 -30.43 6.49 -25.91
CA SER A 211 -30.82 5.43 -26.85
C SER A 211 -32.32 5.41 -27.12
N TYR A 212 -33.15 5.56 -26.08
CA TYR A 212 -34.61 5.62 -26.23
C TYR A 212 -35.05 6.72 -27.21
N PHE A 213 -34.49 7.92 -27.10
CA PHE A 213 -34.79 9.01 -28.04
C PHE A 213 -34.26 8.73 -29.46
N LEU A 214 -33.07 8.14 -29.58
CA LEU A 214 -32.50 7.76 -30.89
C LEU A 214 -33.33 6.68 -31.59
N LEU A 215 -33.96 5.76 -30.85
CA LEU A 215 -34.81 4.70 -31.42
C LEU A 215 -36.11 5.24 -32.04
N GLN A 216 -36.59 6.40 -31.61
CA GLN A 216 -37.80 7.02 -32.19
C GLN A 216 -37.62 7.41 -33.66
N ASN A 217 -36.38 7.55 -34.13
CA ASN A 217 -36.06 7.88 -35.52
C ASN A 217 -35.32 6.71 -36.19
N THR A 218 -35.94 6.14 -37.23
CA THR A 218 -35.37 5.01 -37.99
C THR A 218 -33.97 5.30 -38.54
N ALA A 219 -33.68 6.54 -38.94
CA ALA A 219 -32.37 6.95 -39.44
C ALA A 219 -31.27 6.93 -38.36
N LEU A 220 -31.63 6.94 -37.08
CA LEU A 220 -30.70 7.02 -35.95
C LEU A 220 -30.55 5.68 -35.18
N ARG A 221 -31.21 4.60 -35.61
CA ARG A 221 -31.17 3.29 -34.94
C ARG A 221 -29.76 2.72 -34.79
N LEU A 222 -28.85 3.00 -35.73
CA LEU A 222 -27.45 2.56 -35.61
C LEU A 222 -26.74 3.25 -34.42
N TYR A 223 -27.03 4.52 -34.15
CA TYR A 223 -26.48 5.23 -32.99
C TYR A 223 -27.11 4.77 -31.68
N ALA A 224 -28.40 4.40 -31.71
CA ALA A 224 -29.03 3.74 -30.58
C ALA A 224 -28.32 2.42 -30.23
N ALA A 225 -27.97 1.60 -31.23
CA ALA A 225 -27.21 0.36 -31.02
C ALA A 225 -25.83 0.63 -30.36
N VAL A 226 -25.10 1.66 -30.82
CA VAL A 226 -23.84 2.09 -30.19
C VAL A 226 -24.07 2.53 -28.74
N SER A 227 -25.11 3.33 -28.50
CA SER A 227 -25.45 3.83 -27.17
C SER A 227 -25.78 2.71 -26.18
N VAL A 228 -26.61 1.73 -26.59
CA VAL A 228 -26.91 0.53 -25.78
C VAL A 228 -25.65 -0.30 -25.55
N THR A 229 -24.83 -0.51 -26.59
CA THR A 229 -23.56 -1.22 -26.44
C THR A 229 -22.70 -0.59 -25.36
N LEU A 230 -22.49 0.73 -25.40
CA LEU A 230 -21.74 1.45 -24.38
C LEU A 230 -22.41 1.34 -23.00
N ALA A 231 -23.74 1.41 -22.92
CA ALA A 231 -24.49 1.28 -21.67
C ALA A 231 -24.28 -0.09 -20.98
N THR A 232 -23.97 -1.14 -21.75
CA THR A 232 -23.65 -2.47 -21.21
C THR A 232 -22.26 -2.58 -20.57
N PHE A 233 -21.43 -1.53 -20.58
CA PHE A 233 -20.08 -1.55 -19.98
C PHE A 233 -19.99 -2.25 -18.61
N PRO A 234 -20.89 -1.99 -17.62
CA PRO A 234 -20.79 -2.60 -16.29
C PRO A 234 -21.01 -4.12 -16.27
N VAL A 235 -21.59 -4.69 -17.31
CA VAL A 235 -21.89 -6.13 -17.40
C VAL A 235 -21.16 -6.81 -18.55
N VAL A 236 -20.57 -6.04 -19.46
CA VAL A 236 -19.99 -6.57 -20.70
C VAL A 236 -18.87 -7.57 -20.40
N PHE A 237 -18.09 -7.37 -19.33
CA PHE A 237 -17.01 -8.27 -18.94
C PHE A 237 -17.49 -9.64 -18.42
N LEU A 238 -18.78 -9.78 -18.08
CA LEU A 238 -19.39 -11.03 -17.62
C LEU A 238 -19.79 -11.96 -18.78
N ILE A 239 -19.64 -11.51 -20.02
CA ILE A 239 -19.95 -12.32 -21.22
C ILE A 239 -18.69 -13.08 -21.66
N PRO A 240 -18.77 -14.36 -22.09
CA PRO A 240 -17.64 -15.05 -22.74
C PRO A 240 -17.29 -14.42 -24.10
N PRO A 241 -16.01 -14.23 -24.46
CA PRO A 241 -14.78 -14.64 -23.78
C PRO A 241 -14.23 -13.66 -22.71
N GLY A 242 -14.86 -12.50 -22.52
CA GLY A 242 -14.41 -11.50 -21.54
C GLY A 242 -14.22 -12.02 -20.11
N VAL A 243 -15.04 -12.95 -19.63
CA VAL A 243 -14.88 -13.59 -18.31
C VAL A 243 -13.51 -14.27 -18.17
N PHE A 244 -13.11 -15.03 -19.19
CA PHE A 244 -11.81 -15.73 -19.19
C PHE A 244 -10.65 -14.72 -19.15
N LEU A 245 -10.73 -13.68 -19.99
CA LEU A 245 -9.72 -12.61 -20.02
C LEU A 245 -9.70 -11.78 -18.73
N TYR A 246 -10.84 -11.63 -18.06
CA TYR A 246 -10.93 -10.98 -16.74
C TYR A 246 -10.20 -11.79 -15.66
N PHE A 247 -10.30 -13.11 -15.65
CA PHE A 247 -9.51 -13.95 -14.74
C PHE A 247 -8.00 -13.83 -14.98
N LEU A 248 -7.58 -13.80 -16.26
CA LEU A 248 -6.18 -13.52 -16.61
C LEU A 248 -5.74 -12.13 -16.16
N TYR A 249 -6.59 -11.12 -16.34
CA TYR A 249 -6.36 -9.76 -15.81
C TYR A 249 -6.13 -9.80 -14.29
N ILE A 250 -7.01 -10.45 -13.51
CA ILE A 250 -6.85 -10.54 -12.05
C ILE A 250 -5.53 -11.23 -11.70
N HIS A 251 -5.19 -12.33 -12.37
CA HIS A 251 -3.96 -13.07 -12.12
C HIS A 251 -2.72 -12.19 -12.32
N PHE A 252 -2.58 -11.55 -13.48
CA PHE A 252 -1.44 -10.68 -13.79
C PHE A 252 -1.42 -9.42 -12.92
N TRP A 253 -2.58 -8.86 -12.59
CA TRP A 253 -2.70 -7.70 -11.71
C TRP A 253 -2.24 -8.01 -10.28
N LYS A 254 -2.69 -9.14 -9.72
CA LYS A 254 -2.24 -9.63 -8.40
C LYS A 254 -0.73 -9.86 -8.40
N ARG A 255 -0.18 -10.50 -9.45
CA ARG A 255 1.26 -10.71 -9.59
C ARG A 255 2.05 -9.40 -9.67
N SER A 256 1.56 -8.45 -10.45
CA SER A 256 2.15 -7.10 -10.55
C SER A 256 2.15 -6.39 -9.19
N ARG A 257 1.07 -6.49 -8.41
CA ARG A 257 0.98 -5.93 -7.05
C ARG A 257 1.99 -6.59 -6.11
N SER A 258 2.06 -7.92 -6.07
CA SER A 258 3.03 -8.67 -5.24
C SER A 258 4.45 -8.20 -5.50
N LEU A 259 4.85 -8.12 -6.76
CA LEU A 259 6.21 -7.69 -7.14
C LEU A 259 6.51 -6.25 -6.71
N ARG A 260 5.52 -5.33 -6.69
CA ARG A 260 5.73 -3.97 -6.18
C ARG A 260 5.91 -3.95 -4.66
N SER A 261 5.18 -4.80 -3.93
CA SER A 261 5.36 -4.95 -2.48
C SER A 261 6.71 -5.59 -2.16
N GLU A 262 7.09 -6.66 -2.86
CA GLU A 262 8.40 -7.30 -2.74
C GLU A 262 9.54 -6.31 -2.99
N ARG A 263 9.45 -5.50 -4.06
CA ARG A 263 10.40 -4.41 -4.33
C ARG A 263 10.54 -3.46 -3.14
N ASP A 264 9.43 -2.99 -2.59
CA ASP A 264 9.45 -2.01 -1.49
C ASP A 264 10.01 -2.65 -0.20
N LEU A 265 9.77 -3.95 0.02
CA LEU A 265 10.35 -4.70 1.13
C LEU A 265 11.84 -4.96 0.95
N LEU A 266 12.31 -5.26 -0.26
CA LEU A 266 13.74 -5.41 -0.54
C LEU A 266 14.49 -4.09 -0.30
N LYS A 267 13.85 -2.95 -0.59
CA LYS A 267 14.39 -1.61 -0.31
C LYS A 267 14.25 -1.18 1.15
N LEU A 268 13.42 -1.87 1.93
CA LEU A 268 13.11 -1.49 3.30
C LEU A 268 14.37 -1.40 4.19
N PRO A 269 15.24 -2.42 4.29
CA PRO A 269 16.44 -2.32 5.13
C PRO A 269 17.45 -1.30 4.60
N LEU A 270 17.38 -0.96 3.30
CA LEU A 270 18.28 0.00 2.65
C LEU A 270 17.98 1.46 3.01
N ARG A 271 16.79 1.74 3.57
CA ARG A 271 16.30 3.11 3.78
C ARG A 271 17.16 3.97 4.70
N TYR A 272 17.99 3.35 5.55
CA TYR A 272 18.86 4.05 6.50
C TYR A 272 20.18 4.49 5.86
N PHE A 273 20.56 3.88 4.74
CA PHE A 273 21.75 4.24 3.99
C PHE A 273 21.44 5.39 3.03
N GLY A 274 22.49 6.13 2.63
CA GLY A 274 22.37 7.24 1.68
C GLY A 274 21.96 6.76 0.29
N PRO A 275 21.40 7.65 -0.57
CA PRO A 275 21.05 7.30 -1.94
C PRO A 275 22.27 6.92 -2.80
N ASP A 276 23.45 7.43 -2.45
CA ASP A 276 24.71 7.23 -3.16
C ASP A 276 25.55 6.07 -2.58
N GLU A 277 24.99 5.28 -1.65
CA GLU A 277 25.70 4.15 -1.05
C GLU A 277 25.95 3.06 -2.09
N ASP A 278 27.21 2.67 -2.26
CA ASP A 278 27.59 1.58 -3.16
C ASP A 278 27.42 0.23 -2.44
N PHE A 279 26.26 -0.39 -2.67
CA PHE A 279 25.92 -1.71 -2.13
C PHE A 279 26.71 -2.86 -2.76
N SER A 280 27.62 -2.60 -3.69
CA SER A 280 28.58 -3.60 -4.19
C SER A 280 29.66 -3.91 -3.15
N ARG A 281 29.90 -2.97 -2.22
CA ARG A 281 30.89 -3.08 -1.14
C ARG A 281 30.54 -4.21 -0.17
N PRO A 282 31.56 -4.85 0.44
CA PRO A 282 31.33 -5.94 1.38
C PRO A 282 30.68 -5.48 2.70
N TYR A 283 30.77 -4.18 3.02
CA TYR A 283 30.31 -3.61 4.27
C TYR A 283 29.81 -2.18 4.07
N ALA A 284 28.69 -1.84 4.70
CA ALA A 284 28.20 -0.47 4.87
C ALA A 284 27.60 -0.32 6.27
N SER A 285 27.71 0.88 6.88
CA SER A 285 27.20 1.13 8.23
C SER A 285 26.70 2.56 8.40
N VAL A 286 25.66 2.72 9.22
CA VAL A 286 25.07 4.01 9.58
C VAL A 286 24.68 4.01 11.05
N ARG A 287 24.86 5.15 11.73
CA ARG A 287 24.39 5.33 13.11
C ARG A 287 22.91 5.69 13.13
N LEU A 288 22.15 4.95 13.92
CA LEU A 288 20.74 5.21 14.18
C LEU A 288 20.55 6.27 15.26
N HIS A 289 19.31 6.71 15.47
CA HIS A 289 18.97 7.77 16.43
C HIS A 289 19.20 7.32 17.89
N ASN A 290 19.06 6.02 18.15
CA ASN A 290 19.39 5.40 19.44
C ASN A 290 20.90 5.10 19.60
N ASN A 291 21.76 5.67 18.75
CA ASN A 291 23.21 5.47 18.68
C ASN A 291 23.67 4.03 18.35
N GLU A 292 22.77 3.14 17.96
CA GLU A 292 23.15 1.82 17.48
C GLU A 292 23.79 1.91 16.08
N GLU A 293 24.84 1.11 15.82
CA GLU A 293 25.46 1.02 14.50
C GLU A 293 24.73 -0.03 13.66
N TYR A 294 23.87 0.42 12.76
CA TYR A 294 23.18 -0.45 11.81
C TYR A 294 24.08 -0.71 10.61
N CYS A 295 24.32 -1.99 10.30
CA CYS A 295 25.21 -2.40 9.24
C CYS A 295 24.54 -3.32 8.22
N MET A 296 25.13 -3.33 7.04
CA MET A 296 24.89 -4.30 5.98
C MET A 296 26.22 -5.02 5.71
N ILE A 297 26.18 -6.35 5.69
CA ILE A 297 27.34 -7.20 5.38
C ILE A 297 27.01 -8.11 4.21
N LYS A 298 27.86 -8.09 3.19
CA LYS A 298 27.85 -9.06 2.08
C LYS A 298 28.53 -10.34 2.55
N TRP A 299 27.83 -11.46 2.44
CA TRP A 299 28.25 -12.76 2.97
C TRP A 299 28.23 -13.81 1.87
N LYS A 300 29.33 -14.57 1.68
CA LYS A 300 29.35 -15.77 0.84
C LYS A 300 29.39 -17.05 1.69
N PRO A 301 28.68 -18.12 1.29
CA PRO A 301 28.76 -19.42 1.93
C PRO A 301 30.21 -19.93 1.93
N GLY A 302 30.79 -20.15 3.11
CA GLY A 302 32.18 -20.57 3.28
C GLY A 302 33.14 -19.50 3.79
N ASP A 303 32.72 -18.22 3.82
CA ASP A 303 33.49 -17.17 4.48
C ASP A 303 33.59 -17.45 5.99
N LYS A 304 34.81 -17.69 6.49
CA LYS A 304 35.12 -17.94 7.91
C LYS A 304 34.98 -16.70 8.80
N MET A 305 34.79 -15.52 8.20
CA MET A 305 34.69 -14.26 8.91
C MET A 305 33.27 -14.04 9.46
N THR A 306 33.18 -13.99 10.78
CA THR A 306 32.19 -13.20 11.55
C THR A 306 30.71 -13.61 11.49
N LEU A 307 30.40 -14.91 11.41
CA LEU A 307 29.03 -15.41 11.64
C LEU A 307 28.90 -16.37 12.83
N LEU A 308 29.80 -16.28 13.81
CA LEU A 308 29.80 -17.24 14.92
C LEU A 308 28.52 -17.22 15.76
N HIS A 309 27.75 -16.13 15.77
CA HIS A 309 26.45 -16.07 16.44
C HIS A 309 25.40 -15.30 15.62
N ILE A 310 25.09 -15.75 14.40
CA ILE A 310 23.76 -15.45 13.84
C ILE A 310 22.75 -16.07 14.80
N ASN A 311 22.09 -15.22 15.59
CA ASN A 311 21.04 -15.66 16.49
C ASN A 311 19.95 -16.40 15.69
N GLN A 312 19.36 -17.46 16.27
CA GLN A 312 18.28 -18.26 15.68
C GLN A 312 17.07 -17.40 15.23
N ASP A 313 16.97 -16.18 15.74
CA ASP A 313 15.93 -15.21 15.41
C ASP A 313 16.11 -14.45 14.09
N MET A 314 17.23 -14.62 13.38
CA MET A 314 17.46 -13.92 12.11
C MET A 314 16.50 -14.42 11.03
N LYS A 315 15.73 -13.50 10.45
CA LYS A 315 14.74 -13.85 9.43
C LYS A 315 15.39 -13.89 8.04
N ILE A 316 15.15 -14.95 7.29
CA ILE A 316 15.50 -15.01 5.87
C ILE A 316 14.34 -14.41 5.07
N ARG A 317 14.63 -13.40 4.25
CA ARG A 317 13.64 -12.79 3.35
C ARG A 317 13.73 -13.47 1.99
N SER A 318 12.81 -14.39 1.75
CA SER A 318 12.60 -14.97 0.42
C SER A 318 11.97 -13.94 -0.54
N HIS A 319 12.24 -14.10 -1.84
CA HIS A 319 11.66 -13.29 -2.90
C HIS A 319 11.20 -14.19 -4.06
N SER A 320 10.16 -13.77 -4.81
CA SER A 320 9.56 -14.61 -5.84
C SER A 320 10.40 -14.74 -7.12
N LEU A 321 11.52 -14.01 -7.19
CA LEU A 321 12.50 -14.07 -8.28
C LEU A 321 13.68 -15.01 -7.99
N ALA A 322 13.69 -15.71 -6.85
CA ALA A 322 14.79 -16.56 -6.38
C ALA A 322 15.04 -17.82 -7.23
N ARG A 323 14.33 -18.00 -8.36
CA ARG A 323 14.60 -19.06 -9.34
C ARG A 323 15.81 -18.78 -10.24
N LEU A 324 16.36 -17.57 -10.20
CA LEU A 324 17.65 -17.32 -10.83
C LEU A 324 18.73 -17.98 -9.96
N PRO A 325 19.76 -18.62 -10.55
CA PRO A 325 20.91 -19.05 -9.78
C PRO A 325 21.41 -17.79 -9.10
N ALA A 326 21.27 -17.71 -7.77
CA ALA A 326 21.87 -16.65 -7.00
C ALA A 326 23.31 -16.59 -7.48
N GLU A 327 23.70 -15.51 -8.17
CA GLU A 327 25.07 -15.35 -8.60
C GLU A 327 25.95 -15.61 -7.37
N GLU A 328 26.62 -16.75 -7.37
CA GLU A 328 27.57 -17.19 -6.35
C GLU A 328 27.08 -17.20 -4.89
N GLY A 329 25.82 -17.56 -4.62
CA GLY A 329 25.36 -17.79 -3.24
C GLY A 329 25.50 -16.58 -2.29
N VAL A 330 25.70 -15.37 -2.81
CA VAL A 330 25.92 -14.16 -2.01
C VAL A 330 24.63 -13.78 -1.29
N ASN A 331 24.74 -13.52 0.02
CA ASN A 331 23.66 -13.00 0.84
C ASN A 331 24.03 -11.64 1.43
N TYR A 332 23.03 -10.83 1.76
CA TYR A 332 23.19 -9.55 2.44
C TYR A 332 22.51 -9.62 3.78
N VAL A 333 23.30 -9.49 4.84
CA VAL A 333 22.84 -9.53 6.24
C VAL A 333 22.71 -8.11 6.76
N PHE A 334 21.57 -7.82 7.40
CA PHE A 334 21.24 -6.53 7.98
C PHE A 334 20.99 -6.67 9.48
N GLY A 335 21.54 -5.76 10.28
CA GLY A 335 21.30 -5.71 11.72
C GLY A 335 22.19 -4.71 12.45
N ILE A 336 22.18 -4.77 13.78
CA ILE A 336 23.05 -3.93 14.61
C ILE A 336 24.37 -4.62 14.85
N ARG A 337 25.47 -3.92 14.56
CA ARG A 337 26.81 -4.36 14.91
C ARG A 337 27.06 -4.12 16.40
N ASP A 338 27.45 -5.18 17.09
CA ASP A 338 27.99 -5.13 18.45
C ASP A 338 29.28 -5.95 18.48
N LYS A 339 30.41 -5.24 18.37
CA LYS A 339 31.74 -5.84 18.20
C LYS A 339 31.79 -6.72 16.93
N ASP A 340 31.79 -8.04 17.14
CA ASP A 340 31.90 -9.07 16.11
C ASP A 340 30.58 -9.83 15.89
N ILE A 341 29.49 -9.39 16.52
CA ILE A 341 28.16 -10.02 16.42
C ILE A 341 27.18 -9.05 15.77
N ILE A 342 26.33 -9.57 14.89
CA ILE A 342 25.16 -8.85 14.38
C ILE A 342 23.94 -9.28 15.18
N LYS A 343 23.25 -8.33 15.81
CA LYS A 343 22.07 -8.58 16.65
C LYS A 343 20.86 -7.77 16.20
N LYS A 344 19.71 -8.13 16.76
CA LYS A 344 18.47 -7.38 16.60
C LYS A 344 18.57 -6.02 17.29
N SER A 345 18.05 -4.98 16.64
CA SER A 345 17.94 -3.62 17.20
C SER A 345 16.91 -3.57 18.33
N SER A 346 17.12 -2.64 19.26
CA SER A 346 16.09 -2.24 20.23
C SER A 346 14.92 -1.50 19.58
N ASP A 347 15.15 -0.83 18.44
CA ASP A 347 14.10 -0.16 17.67
C ASP A 347 13.26 -1.19 16.88
N PRO A 348 11.94 -1.27 17.14
CA PRO A 348 11.10 -2.27 16.49
C PRO A 348 10.98 -2.07 14.99
N MET A 349 11.27 -0.89 14.43
CA MET A 349 11.20 -0.70 12.98
C MET A 349 12.49 -1.11 12.25
N VAL A 350 13.61 -1.26 12.94
CA VAL A 350 14.88 -1.66 12.32
C VAL A 350 14.87 -3.18 12.08
N GLU A 351 15.20 -3.59 10.85
CA GLU A 351 15.09 -4.97 10.46
C GLU A 351 16.36 -5.76 10.80
N PHE A 352 16.20 -6.97 11.34
CA PHE A 352 17.26 -7.96 11.51
C PHE A 352 16.98 -9.16 10.60
N LEU A 353 17.64 -9.21 9.45
CA LEU A 353 17.31 -10.17 8.40
C LEU A 353 18.47 -10.45 7.44
N CYS A 354 18.31 -11.52 6.67
CA CYS A 354 19.18 -11.91 5.58
C CYS A 354 18.41 -11.95 4.26
N ILE A 355 18.97 -11.36 3.20
CA ILE A 355 18.44 -11.38 1.83
C ILE A 355 19.41 -12.16 0.95
N ALA A 356 18.91 -13.18 0.25
CA ALA A 356 19.71 -13.86 -0.77
C ALA A 356 19.79 -12.99 -2.02
N GLY A 357 21.00 -12.63 -2.46
CA GLY A 357 21.25 -11.73 -3.59
C GLY A 357 21.24 -10.23 -3.25
N ASN A 358 21.73 -9.41 -4.19
CA ASN A 358 21.80 -7.96 -4.02
C ASN A 358 20.39 -7.33 -3.93
N PRO A 359 20.00 -6.72 -2.81
CA PRO A 359 18.65 -6.20 -2.63
C PRO A 359 18.28 -5.07 -3.60
N VAL A 360 19.26 -4.29 -4.08
CA VAL A 360 19.02 -3.22 -5.07
C VAL A 360 18.67 -3.80 -6.43
N GLU A 361 19.47 -4.74 -6.91
CA GLU A 361 19.25 -5.43 -8.19
C GLU A 361 17.92 -6.19 -8.16
N LEU A 362 17.66 -6.96 -7.10
CA LEU A 362 16.40 -7.68 -6.92
C LEU A 362 15.20 -6.75 -6.93
N ALA A 363 15.30 -5.59 -6.26
CA ALA A 363 14.24 -4.59 -6.28
C ALA A 363 14.02 -4.02 -7.70
N ASN A 364 15.09 -3.76 -8.46
CA ASN A 364 14.98 -3.29 -9.84
C ASN A 364 14.34 -4.35 -10.75
N MET A 365 14.73 -5.61 -10.61
CA MET A 365 14.11 -6.74 -11.32
C MET A 365 12.62 -6.87 -11.00
N CYS A 366 12.25 -6.76 -9.72
CA CYS A 366 10.84 -6.73 -9.29
C CYS A 366 10.08 -5.56 -9.94
N SER A 367 10.72 -4.38 -10.04
CA SER A 367 10.14 -3.21 -10.69
C SER A 367 9.86 -3.45 -12.18
N HIS A 368 10.83 -3.96 -12.93
CA HIS A 368 10.67 -4.27 -14.36
C HIS A 368 9.61 -5.35 -14.60
N LYS A 369 9.68 -6.46 -13.86
CA LYS A 369 8.71 -7.55 -14.00
C LYS A 369 7.30 -7.11 -13.61
N SER A 370 7.16 -6.30 -12.56
CA SER A 370 5.87 -5.72 -12.17
C SER A 370 5.26 -4.88 -13.28
N GLY A 371 6.07 -4.05 -13.95
CA GLY A 371 5.63 -3.23 -15.08
C GLY A 371 5.11 -4.09 -16.23
N ARG A 372 5.86 -5.13 -16.62
CA ARG A 372 5.44 -6.08 -17.66
C ARG A 372 4.11 -6.76 -17.32
N MET A 373 3.98 -7.28 -16.09
CA MET A 373 2.75 -7.92 -15.62
C MET A 373 1.56 -6.94 -15.60
N GLY A 374 1.79 -5.68 -15.24
CA GLY A 374 0.78 -4.64 -15.28
C GLY A 374 0.29 -4.34 -16.71
N ILE A 375 1.21 -4.26 -17.68
CA ILE A 375 0.87 -4.07 -19.09
C ILE A 375 0.09 -5.27 -19.63
N THR A 376 0.53 -6.50 -19.33
CA THR A 376 -0.19 -7.72 -19.74
C THR A 376 -1.60 -7.76 -19.15
N ALA A 377 -1.77 -7.40 -17.87
CA ALA A 377 -3.09 -7.31 -17.25
C ALA A 377 -3.99 -6.31 -17.98
N ALA A 378 -3.48 -5.12 -18.31
CA ALA A 378 -4.23 -4.10 -19.05
C ALA A 378 -4.63 -4.60 -20.44
N LEU A 379 -3.72 -5.25 -21.17
CA LEU A 379 -4.01 -5.84 -22.48
C LEU A 379 -5.12 -6.89 -22.39
N CYS A 380 -5.05 -7.83 -21.43
CA CYS A 380 -6.11 -8.81 -21.23
C CYS A 380 -7.48 -8.15 -20.98
N PHE A 381 -7.53 -7.13 -20.12
CA PHE A 381 -8.77 -6.40 -19.82
C PHE A 381 -9.35 -5.69 -21.05
N PHE A 382 -8.53 -4.89 -21.76
CA PHE A 382 -8.99 -4.13 -22.92
C PHE A 382 -9.35 -5.03 -24.10
N SER A 383 -8.62 -6.12 -24.34
CA SER A 383 -8.96 -7.11 -25.37
C SER A 383 -10.30 -7.77 -25.07
N GLY A 384 -10.55 -8.17 -23.82
CA GLY A 384 -11.83 -8.80 -23.45
C GLY A 384 -13.01 -7.86 -23.59
N LEU A 385 -12.83 -6.60 -23.18
CA LEU A 385 -13.83 -5.55 -23.35
C LEU A 385 -14.12 -5.25 -24.82
N LEU A 386 -13.08 -5.13 -25.66
CA LEU A 386 -13.23 -4.86 -27.09
C LEU A 386 -14.00 -5.98 -27.79
N ILE A 387 -13.60 -7.25 -27.56
CA ILE A 387 -14.26 -8.42 -28.15
C ILE A 387 -15.75 -8.44 -27.77
N ASN A 388 -16.05 -8.28 -26.48
CA ASN A 388 -17.44 -8.36 -26.02
C ASN A 388 -18.27 -7.17 -26.50
N PHE A 389 -17.72 -5.96 -26.57
CA PHE A 389 -18.43 -4.84 -27.18
C PHE A 389 -18.70 -5.05 -28.66
N SER A 390 -17.76 -5.62 -29.42
CA SER A 390 -18.01 -5.98 -30.81
C SER A 390 -19.14 -7.01 -30.94
N LEU A 391 -19.17 -8.03 -30.06
CA LEU A 391 -20.24 -9.04 -30.06
C LEU A 391 -21.62 -8.44 -29.73
N VAL A 392 -21.71 -7.62 -28.67
CA VAL A 392 -22.96 -6.94 -28.29
C VAL A 392 -23.43 -6.01 -29.41
N TYR A 393 -22.52 -5.24 -30.01
CA TYR A 393 -22.84 -4.34 -31.10
C TYR A 393 -23.36 -5.11 -32.34
N ILE A 394 -22.68 -6.20 -32.74
CA ILE A 394 -23.11 -7.03 -33.88
C ILE A 394 -24.50 -7.62 -33.60
N PHE A 395 -24.72 -8.15 -32.39
CA PHE A 395 -26.01 -8.67 -31.97
C PHE A 395 -27.11 -7.60 -32.09
N LEU A 396 -26.92 -6.44 -31.46
CA LEU A 396 -27.90 -5.35 -31.51
C LEU A 396 -28.15 -4.85 -32.94
N ARG A 397 -27.11 -4.79 -33.76
CA ARG A 397 -27.21 -4.41 -35.17
C ARG A 397 -28.12 -5.38 -35.95
N LEU A 398 -28.01 -6.68 -35.71
CA LEU A 398 -28.84 -7.69 -36.36
C LEU A 398 -30.32 -7.57 -35.96
N PHE A 399 -30.60 -7.24 -34.70
CA PHE A 399 -31.98 -7.13 -34.19
C PHE A 399 -32.67 -5.79 -34.47
N LEU A 400 -31.92 -4.67 -34.51
CA LEU A 400 -32.51 -3.33 -34.65
C LEU A 400 -32.66 -2.85 -36.11
N ILE A 401 -31.96 -3.49 -37.04
CA ILE A 401 -31.94 -3.13 -38.47
C ILE A 401 -32.89 -4.01 -39.30
N GLN A 402 -33.34 -5.14 -38.75
CA GLN A 402 -34.54 -5.84 -39.23
C GLN A 402 -35.78 -5.00 -38.91
#